data_AF-A0A2X7GJA6-F1
#
_entry.id   AF-A0A2X7GJA6-F1
#
_cell.length_a   1.000
_cell.length_b   1.000
_cell.length_c   1.000
_cell.angle_alpha   90.00
_cell.angle_beta   90.00
_cell.angle_gamma   90.00
#
_symmetry.space_group_name_H-M   'P 1'
#
loop_
_entity.id
_entity.type
_entity.pdbx_description
1 polymer ?
#
loop_
_entity_poly.entity_id
_entity_poly.type
_entity_poly.pdbx_seq_one_letter_code
_entity_poly.pdbx_strand_id
1 'polypeptide(L)'
;MQTAEQDFLNRHPDAVVFSAKKRQWGSQEDLACAQWIWGRIVSLYEQAASDDGEIMRPKEPNWTAWANDVRTMRMLDGRTHRQICEMFGRAQRDPFWVKNVMSPSKLREKWDELVIRLGRSPVQRCVNHISEPDTEIPPGFRG
;
A
#
# COMPACT_ATOMS: atom_id res chain seq x y z
N MET A 1 13.81 -34.67 9.57
CA MET A 1 12.46 -34.06 9.67
C MET A 1 12.53 -32.71 8.97
N GLN A 2 11.85 -32.54 7.83
CA GLN A 2 11.72 -31.23 7.22
C GLN A 2 10.78 -30.39 8.09
N THR A 3 11.27 -29.27 8.59
CA THR A 3 10.50 -28.34 9.42
C THR A 3 9.46 -27.64 8.56
N ALA A 4 8.32 -27.26 9.14
CA ALA A 4 7.25 -26.53 8.44
C ALA A 4 7.75 -25.23 7.77
N GLU A 5 8.84 -24.66 8.28
CA GLU A 5 9.52 -23.49 7.71
C GLU A 5 10.29 -23.82 6.43
N GLN A 6 10.96 -24.98 6.37
CA GLN A 6 11.66 -25.45 5.17
C GLN A 6 10.68 -25.76 4.03
N ASP A 7 9.56 -26.42 4.34
CA ASP A 7 8.48 -26.67 3.38
C ASP A 7 7.84 -25.36 2.87
N PHE A 8 7.77 -24.34 3.72
CA PHE A 8 7.29 -23.01 3.33
C PHE A 8 8.27 -22.27 2.42
N LEU A 9 9.55 -22.26 2.76
CA LEU A 9 10.61 -21.66 1.93
C LEU A 9 10.75 -22.36 0.57
N ASN A 10 10.54 -23.68 0.50
CA ASN A 10 10.50 -24.39 -0.77
C ASN A 10 9.36 -23.92 -1.70
N ARG A 11 8.21 -23.52 -1.14
CA ARG A 11 7.09 -22.97 -1.93
C ARG A 11 7.30 -21.50 -2.29
N HIS A 12 8.10 -20.80 -1.50
CA HIS A 12 8.32 -19.36 -1.59
C HIS A 12 9.82 -19.06 -1.42
N PRO A 13 10.65 -19.41 -2.41
CA PRO A 13 12.11 -19.26 -2.31
C PRO A 13 12.53 -17.79 -2.17
N ASP A 14 11.73 -16.86 -2.69
CA ASP A 14 11.98 -15.43 -2.62
C ASP A 14 11.53 -14.79 -1.29
N ALA A 15 10.94 -15.56 -0.37
CA ALA A 15 10.44 -15.06 0.90
C ALA A 15 11.59 -14.73 1.87
N VAL A 16 11.96 -13.45 1.95
CA VAL A 16 12.99 -12.95 2.88
C VAL A 16 12.43 -12.83 4.29
N VAL A 17 11.16 -12.44 4.44
CA VAL A 17 10.46 -12.42 5.72
C VAL A 17 9.22 -13.29 5.64
N PHE A 18 9.07 -14.20 6.58
CA PHE A 18 7.92 -15.10 6.61
C PHE A 18 7.53 -15.46 8.05
N SER A 19 6.29 -15.91 8.19
CA SER A 19 5.74 -16.44 9.42
C SER A 19 4.94 -17.68 9.06
N ALA A 20 5.55 -18.85 9.21
CA ALA A 20 4.89 -20.13 8.90
C ALA A 20 3.59 -20.30 9.70
N LYS A 21 3.54 -19.81 10.95
CA LYS A 21 2.34 -19.84 11.81
C LYS A 21 1.16 -19.06 11.23
N LYS A 22 1.42 -17.90 10.62
CA LYS A 22 0.39 -17.02 10.05
C LYS A 22 0.25 -17.18 8.53
N ARG A 23 1.09 -18.02 7.91
CA ARG A 23 1.22 -18.19 6.46
C ARG A 23 1.45 -16.86 5.72
N GLN A 24 2.06 -15.90 6.40
CA GLN A 24 2.36 -14.58 5.85
C GLN A 24 3.81 -14.55 5.39
N TRP A 25 4.06 -13.90 4.27
CA TRP A 25 5.41 -13.70 3.78
C TRP A 25 5.51 -12.54 2.79
N GLY A 26 6.72 -12.03 2.63
CA GLY A 26 7.06 -11.06 1.61
C GLY A 26 8.48 -11.25 1.09
N SER A 27 8.71 -10.77 -0.12
CA SER A 27 10.00 -10.77 -0.79
C SER A 27 10.93 -9.68 -0.27
N GLN A 28 12.17 -9.67 -0.76
CA GLN A 28 13.13 -8.60 -0.47
C GLN A 28 12.58 -7.21 -0.85
N GLU A 29 11.90 -7.11 -2.00
CA GLU A 29 11.32 -5.86 -2.49
C GLU A 29 10.12 -5.42 -1.63
N ASP A 30 9.28 -6.38 -1.22
CA ASP A 30 8.15 -6.11 -0.33
C ASP A 30 8.62 -5.61 1.03
N LEU A 31 9.69 -6.21 1.57
CA LEU A 31 10.31 -5.78 2.81
C LEU A 31 10.93 -4.39 2.67
N ALA A 32 11.67 -4.13 1.58
CA ALA A 32 12.28 -2.82 1.35
C ALA A 32 11.21 -1.71 1.26
N CYS A 33 10.09 -1.98 0.59
CA CYS A 33 8.95 -1.07 0.54
C CYS A 33 8.34 -0.85 1.93
N ALA A 34 8.15 -1.91 2.72
CA ALA A 34 7.64 -1.81 4.09
C ALA A 34 8.58 -0.99 4.99
N GLN A 35 9.89 -1.20 4.90
CA GLN A 35 10.91 -0.44 5.64
C GLN A 35 10.91 1.04 5.24
N TRP A 36 10.75 1.34 3.95
CA TRP A 36 10.65 2.71 3.47
C TRP A 36 9.42 3.42 4.05
N ILE A 37 8.27 2.76 4.06
CA ILE A 37 7.03 3.27 4.68
C ILE A 37 7.24 3.51 6.18
N TRP A 38 7.89 2.58 6.88
CA TRP A 38 8.16 2.70 8.31
C TRP A 38 9.06 3.90 8.62
N GLY A 39 10.14 4.08 7.87
CA GLY A 39 11.04 5.23 8.05
C GLY A 39 10.33 6.57 7.92
N ARG A 40 9.34 6.68 7.02
CA ARG A 40 8.48 7.87 6.90
C ARG A 40 7.61 8.08 8.13
N ILE A 41 6.99 7.02 8.64
CA ILE A 41 6.15 7.09 9.84
C ILE A 41 6.98 7.49 11.06
N VAL A 42 8.14 6.89 11.28
CA VAL A 42 9.04 7.27 12.38
C VAL A 42 9.38 8.75 12.32
N SER A 43 9.77 9.25 11.15
CA SER A 43 10.09 10.66 10.96
C SER A 43 8.92 11.60 11.26
N LEU A 44 7.68 11.19 10.98
CA LEU A 44 6.50 11.97 11.37
C LEU A 44 6.27 11.99 12.87
N TYR A 45 6.41 10.85 13.55
CA TYR A 45 6.26 10.78 14.99
C TYR A 45 7.32 11.64 15.69
N GLU A 46 8.55 11.64 15.19
CA GLU A 46 9.61 12.54 15.67
C GLU A 46 9.25 14.02 15.48
N GLN A 47 8.70 14.40 14.32
CA GLN A 47 8.23 15.77 14.07
C GLN A 47 7.05 16.15 14.98
N ALA A 48 6.09 15.23 15.17
CA ALA A 48 4.90 15.47 15.99
C ALA A 48 5.23 15.53 17.50
N ALA A 49 6.26 14.84 17.96
CA ALA A 49 6.71 14.86 19.34
C ALA A 49 7.31 16.20 19.81
N SER A 50 7.44 17.19 18.92
CA SER A 50 8.03 18.50 19.23
C SER A 50 7.09 19.45 19.99
N ASP A 51 5.79 19.15 20.13
CA ASP A 51 4.81 20.09 20.71
C ASP A 51 4.39 19.78 22.16
N ASP A 52 4.51 18.53 22.64
CA ASP A 52 3.97 18.11 23.95
C ASP A 52 5.00 17.39 24.87
N GLY A 53 6.27 17.31 24.48
CA GLY A 53 7.35 16.76 25.32
C GLY A 53 7.35 15.23 25.54
N GLU A 54 6.31 14.52 25.11
CA GLU A 54 6.23 13.05 25.12
C GLU A 54 6.63 12.48 23.75
N ILE A 55 7.83 11.92 23.66
CA ILE A 55 8.30 11.22 22.46
C ILE A 55 7.60 9.85 22.38
N MET A 56 6.40 9.82 21.80
CA MET A 56 5.74 8.55 21.51
C MET A 56 6.38 7.92 20.26
N ARG A 57 7.50 7.20 20.44
CA ARG A 57 8.07 6.40 19.34
C ARG A 57 7.06 5.33 18.94
N PRO A 58 6.70 5.20 17.65
CA PRO A 58 5.76 4.18 17.23
C PRO A 58 6.36 2.80 17.49
N LYS A 59 5.54 1.88 17.99
CA LYS A 59 5.95 0.50 18.23
C LYS A 59 6.34 -0.16 16.90
N GLU A 60 7.48 -0.84 16.89
CA GLU A 60 7.97 -1.54 15.69
C GLU A 60 6.87 -2.41 15.08
N PRO A 61 6.67 -2.30 13.75
CA PRO A 61 5.64 -3.02 13.08
C PRO A 61 6.04 -4.48 12.94
N ASN A 62 5.05 -5.33 12.69
CA ASN A 62 5.35 -6.69 12.29
C ASN A 62 5.83 -6.68 10.83
N TRP A 63 7.15 -6.77 10.62
CA TRP A 63 7.78 -6.76 9.30
C TRP A 63 7.19 -7.80 8.35
N THR A 64 6.91 -9.01 8.84
CA THR A 64 6.28 -10.06 8.05
C THR A 64 4.87 -9.67 7.61
N ALA A 65 4.07 -9.10 8.50
CA ALA A 65 2.71 -8.65 8.16
C ALA A 65 2.76 -7.51 7.14
N TRP A 66 3.66 -6.54 7.32
CA TRP A 66 3.79 -5.41 6.41
C TRP A 66 4.27 -5.82 5.02
N ALA A 67 5.29 -6.67 4.95
CA ALA A 67 5.74 -7.20 3.67
C ALA A 67 4.66 -8.04 3.00
N ASN A 68 3.87 -8.80 3.77
CA ASN A 68 2.70 -9.50 3.26
C ASN A 68 1.61 -8.54 2.76
N ASP A 69 1.32 -7.45 3.46
CA ASP A 69 0.36 -6.44 3.02
C ASP A 69 0.80 -5.79 1.70
N VAL A 70 2.07 -5.40 1.58
CA VAL A 70 2.66 -4.87 0.34
C VAL A 70 2.55 -5.90 -0.79
N ARG A 71 2.91 -7.15 -0.53
CA ARG A 71 2.75 -8.24 -1.49
C ARG A 71 1.29 -8.42 -1.91
N THR A 72 0.37 -8.32 -0.96
CA THR A 72 -1.08 -8.42 -1.20
C THR A 72 -1.54 -7.28 -2.10
N MET A 73 -1.06 -6.05 -1.87
CA MET A 73 -1.32 -4.92 -2.77
C MET A 73 -0.75 -5.16 -4.18
N ARG A 74 0.38 -5.85 -4.28
CA ARG A 74 1.00 -6.18 -5.57
C ARG A 74 0.23 -7.26 -6.33
N MET A 75 -0.13 -8.33 -5.62
CA MET A 75 -0.71 -9.54 -6.21
C MET A 75 -2.23 -9.44 -6.39
N LEU A 76 -2.95 -8.87 -5.42
CA LEU A 76 -4.41 -8.73 -5.48
C LEU A 76 -4.83 -7.44 -6.16
N ASP A 77 -4.23 -6.32 -5.77
CA ASP A 77 -4.66 -5.01 -6.30
C ASP A 77 -3.88 -4.60 -7.56
N GLY A 78 -2.89 -5.40 -8.00
CA GLY A 78 -2.10 -5.16 -9.21
C GLY A 78 -1.17 -3.93 -9.13
N ARG A 79 -0.83 -3.47 -7.93
CA ARG A 79 -0.07 -2.22 -7.71
C ARG A 79 1.43 -2.49 -7.63
N THR A 80 2.26 -1.62 -8.18
CA THR A 80 3.72 -1.74 -8.05
C THR A 80 4.23 -1.14 -6.73
N HIS A 81 5.37 -1.60 -6.21
CA HIS A 81 6.00 -1.01 -5.01
C HIS A 81 6.20 0.49 -5.15
N ARG A 82 6.57 0.94 -6.36
CA ARG A 82 6.72 2.37 -6.67
C ARG A 82 5.40 3.14 -6.47
N GLN A 83 4.29 2.62 -6.97
CA GLN A 83 2.98 3.25 -6.77
C GLN A 83 2.60 3.27 -5.28
N ILE A 84 2.88 2.20 -4.55
CA ILE A 84 2.61 2.11 -3.11
C ILE A 84 3.40 3.18 -2.35
N CYS A 85 4.72 3.27 -2.56
CA CYS A 85 5.57 4.27 -1.95
C CYS A 85 5.17 5.70 -2.36
N GLU A 86 4.86 5.92 -3.63
CA GLU A 86 4.44 7.23 -4.13
C GLU A 86 3.11 7.67 -3.50
N MET A 87 2.12 6.79 -3.46
CA MET A 87 0.82 7.07 -2.85
C MET A 87 0.97 7.34 -1.35
N PHE A 88 1.79 6.55 -0.66
CA PHE A 88 2.11 6.79 0.75
C PHE A 88 2.74 8.16 0.94
N GLY A 89 3.74 8.53 0.12
CA GLY A 89 4.36 9.85 0.16
C GLY A 89 3.38 11.00 -0.07
N ARG A 90 2.37 10.82 -0.94
CA ARG A 90 1.29 11.80 -1.13
C ARG A 90 0.37 11.87 0.08
N ALA A 91 -0.05 10.72 0.63
CA ALA A 91 -0.88 10.65 1.82
C ALA A 91 -0.23 11.36 3.02
N GLN A 92 1.09 11.27 3.12
CA GLN A 92 1.86 11.89 4.21
C GLN A 92 1.99 13.41 4.08
N ARG A 93 1.81 13.99 2.89
CA ARG A 93 1.77 15.44 2.68
C ARG A 93 0.45 16.06 3.13
N ASP A 94 -0.60 15.26 3.23
CA ASP A 94 -1.92 15.72 3.62
C ASP A 94 -2.13 15.50 5.13
N PRO A 95 -2.40 16.56 5.92
CA PRO A 95 -2.49 16.47 7.37
C PRO A 95 -3.68 15.64 7.86
N PHE A 96 -4.68 15.38 7.01
CA PHE A 96 -5.77 14.47 7.32
C PHE A 96 -5.32 13.02 7.08
N TRP A 97 -4.75 12.73 5.92
CA TRP A 97 -4.34 11.35 5.58
C TRP A 97 -3.12 10.87 6.35
N VAL A 98 -2.21 11.76 6.73
CA VAL A 98 -1.00 11.41 7.50
C VAL A 98 -1.31 10.68 8.81
N LYS A 99 -2.40 11.08 9.48
CA LYS A 99 -2.87 10.46 10.75
C LYS A 99 -3.69 9.20 10.51
N ASN A 100 -4.33 9.08 9.35
CA ASN A 100 -5.18 7.94 9.01
C ASN A 100 -4.39 6.79 8.35
N VAL A 101 -3.32 7.11 7.62
CA VAL A 101 -2.54 6.17 6.80
C VAL A 101 -1.15 6.00 7.40
N MET A 102 -1.05 5.06 8.35
CA MET A 102 0.19 4.76 9.10
C MET A 102 0.65 3.30 8.94
N SER A 103 0.11 2.57 7.96
CA SER A 103 0.55 1.22 7.64
C SER A 103 0.17 0.87 6.21
N PRO A 104 0.87 -0.09 5.56
CA PRO A 104 0.48 -0.57 4.24
C PRO A 104 -0.95 -1.15 4.22
N SER A 105 -1.39 -1.79 5.30
CA SER A 105 -2.77 -2.26 5.46
C SER A 105 -3.80 -1.10 5.40
N LYS A 106 -3.61 -0.04 6.19
CA LYS A 106 -4.48 1.16 6.17
C LYS A 106 -4.41 1.90 4.84
N LEU A 107 -3.22 1.99 4.25
CA LEU A 107 -3.02 2.55 2.91
C LEU A 107 -3.85 1.81 1.87
N ARG A 108 -3.90 0.46 1.97
CA ARG A 108 -4.72 -0.38 1.10
C ARG A 108 -6.21 -0.14 1.31
N GLU A 109 -6.67 -0.12 2.55
CA GLU A 109 -8.08 0.14 2.90
C GLU A 109 -8.58 1.49 2.38
N LYS A 110 -7.72 2.52 2.45
CA LYS A 110 -8.04 3.89 2.03
C LYS A 110 -7.57 4.22 0.62
N TRP A 111 -7.10 3.23 -0.14
CA TRP A 111 -6.45 3.49 -1.43
C TRP A 111 -7.36 4.20 -2.41
N ASP A 112 -8.61 3.74 -2.57
CA ASP A 112 -9.57 4.35 -3.51
C ASP A 112 -9.86 5.81 -3.16
N GLU A 113 -10.03 6.12 -1.87
CA GLU A 113 -10.22 7.49 -1.40
C GLU A 113 -8.98 8.36 -1.69
N LEU A 114 -7.78 7.82 -1.46
CA LEU A 114 -6.51 8.49 -1.76
C LEU A 114 -6.34 8.71 -3.27
N VAL A 115 -6.71 7.75 -4.11
CA VAL A 115 -6.68 7.92 -5.58
C VAL A 115 -7.66 9.00 -6.02
N ILE A 116 -8.86 9.05 -5.47
CA ILE A 116 -9.85 10.08 -5.84
C ILE A 116 -9.38 11.47 -5.37
N ARG A 117 -8.82 11.56 -4.16
CA ARG A 117 -8.43 12.82 -3.52
C ARG A 117 -7.06 13.34 -3.96
N LEU A 118 -6.07 12.46 -4.03
CA LEU A 118 -4.65 12.73 -4.28
C LEU A 118 -4.16 12.21 -5.65
N GLY A 119 -4.97 11.42 -6.36
CA GLY A 119 -4.68 10.97 -7.72
C GLY A 119 -4.93 12.04 -8.80
N ARG A 120 -5.37 13.24 -8.41
CA ARG A 120 -5.28 14.44 -9.27
C ARG A 120 -3.84 14.96 -9.32
N SER A 121 -2.95 14.21 -9.97
CA SER A 121 -1.73 14.77 -10.56
C SER A 121 -1.57 14.25 -12.01
N PRO A 122 -1.05 15.07 -12.93
CA PRO A 122 -1.53 15.16 -14.32
C PRO A 122 -0.90 14.16 -15.32
N VAL A 123 -0.64 12.92 -14.93
CA VAL A 123 -0.01 11.88 -15.76
C VAL A 123 -0.44 10.55 -15.12
N GLN A 124 -1.27 9.66 -15.65
CA GLN A 124 -1.67 9.33 -17.02
C GLN A 124 -3.12 8.85 -16.99
N ARG A 125 -4.02 9.53 -17.69
CA ARG A 125 -5.07 8.80 -18.39
C ARG A 125 -4.43 8.32 -19.69
N CYS A 126 -4.08 7.05 -19.79
CA CYS A 126 -4.04 6.43 -21.11
C CYS A 126 -5.51 6.37 -21.57
N VAL A 127 -5.98 7.47 -22.17
CA VAL A 127 -7.26 7.59 -22.89
C VAL A 127 -7.15 6.86 -24.23
N ASN A 128 -6.69 5.61 -24.22
CA ASN A 128 -6.59 4.79 -25.43
C ASN A 128 -7.46 3.53 -25.28
N HIS A 129 -8.72 3.71 -24.85
CA HIS A 129 -9.84 2.84 -25.23
C HIS A 129 -11.18 3.45 -24.79
N ILE A 130 -11.51 4.64 -25.31
CA ILE A 130 -12.92 5.06 -25.34
C ILE A 130 -13.41 4.55 -26.70
N SER A 131 -14.05 3.39 -26.71
CA SER A 131 -14.88 3.01 -27.85
C SER A 131 -15.90 4.12 -28.07
N GLU A 132 -16.14 4.48 -29.33
CA GLU A 132 -17.03 5.55 -29.76
C GLU A 132 -18.32 5.64 -28.91
N PRO A 133 -18.81 6.85 -28.60
CA PRO A 133 -20.12 6.99 -27.98
C PRO A 133 -21.19 6.55 -28.98
N ASP A 134 -21.69 5.35 -28.76
CA ASP A 134 -22.92 4.85 -29.37
C ASP A 134 -24.03 5.88 -29.09
N THR A 135 -24.38 6.62 -30.14
CA THR A 135 -25.34 7.73 -30.10
C THR A 135 -26.72 7.26 -30.52
N GLU A 136 -26.99 5.96 -30.41
CA GLU A 136 -28.28 5.37 -30.78
C GLU A 136 -29.21 5.35 -29.56
N ILE A 137 -30.02 6.40 -29.43
CA ILE A 137 -31.10 6.44 -28.45
C ILE A 137 -32.15 5.37 -28.83
N PRO A 138 -32.47 4.40 -27.95
CA PRO A 138 -33.43 3.36 -28.26
C PRO A 138 -34.83 3.92 -28.54
N PRO A 139 -35.55 3.40 -29.56
CA PRO A 139 -36.88 3.86 -29.92
C PRO A 139 -37.87 3.51 -28.80
N GLY A 140 -38.13 4.48 -27.94
CA GLY A 140 -38.96 4.37 -26.73
C GLY A 140 -38.70 5.48 -25.72
N PHE A 141 -37.55 6.16 -25.81
CA PHE A 141 -37.17 7.30 -24.96
C PHE A 141 -37.33 8.68 -25.62
N ARG A 142 -38.01 8.74 -26.77
CA ARG A 142 -38.35 10.00 -27.43
C ARG A 142 -39.72 10.47 -26.93
N GLY A 143 -39.71 11.17 -25.80
CA GLY A 143 -40.86 11.92 -25.28
C GLY A 143 -41.11 13.19 -26.08
#